data_AF-A0A7V9Q4I6-F1
#
_entry.id   AF-A0A7V9Q4I6-F1
#
_cell.length_a   1.000
_cell.length_b   1.000
_cell.length_c   1.000
_cell.angle_alpha   90.00
_cell.angle_beta   90.00
_cell.angle_gamma   90.00
#
_symmetry.space_group_name_H-M   'P 1'
#
loop_
_entity.id
_entity.type
_entity.pdbx_description
1 polymer ?
#
loop_
_entity_poly.entity_id
_entity_poly.type
_entity_poly.pdbx_seq_one_letter_code
_entity_poly.pdbx_strand_id
1 'polypeptide(L)'
;MAKANEIKGLDCGADVLSGVRLVLRTRLAEMCALGNRATDWSNIEGVHDMRVASRRLRSAMKDFELFLRGKSGLRGLSAEVR
;
A
#
# COMPACT_ATOMS: atom_id res chain seq x y z
N MET A 1 1.12 11.56 14.15
CA MET A 1 1.48 11.43 12.72
C MET A 1 2.16 10.09 12.46
N ALA A 2 1.38 9.13 12.00
CA ALA A 2 1.85 7.82 11.56
C ALA A 2 2.96 7.94 10.51
N LYS A 3 4.17 7.49 10.88
CA LYS A 3 5.30 7.37 9.94
C LYS A 3 5.17 6.08 9.14
N ALA A 4 5.61 6.12 7.89
CA ALA A 4 5.78 4.89 7.12
C ALA A 4 6.93 4.10 7.73
N ASN A 5 6.74 2.80 7.90
CA ASN A 5 7.89 1.92 8.08
C ASN A 5 8.64 1.82 6.76
N GLU A 6 9.92 1.54 6.87
CA GLU A 6 10.74 1.12 5.75
C GLU A 6 10.23 -0.22 5.19
N ILE A 7 10.21 -0.36 3.86
CA ILE A 7 9.87 -1.62 3.20
C ILE A 7 11.14 -2.44 3.10
N LYS A 8 11.34 -3.36 4.04
CA LYS A 8 12.49 -4.26 4.06
C LYS A 8 12.32 -5.40 3.05
N GLY A 9 13.41 -5.78 2.38
CA GLY A 9 13.43 -6.92 1.47
C GLY A 9 12.89 -6.63 0.07
N LEU A 10 12.86 -5.37 -0.36
CA LEU A 10 12.58 -5.02 -1.75
C LEU A 10 13.79 -5.42 -2.61
N ASP A 11 13.56 -6.32 -3.56
CA ASP A 11 14.56 -6.80 -4.50
C ASP A 11 14.22 -6.34 -5.92
N CYS A 12 15.11 -5.54 -6.51
CA CYS A 12 14.95 -5.04 -7.88
C CYS A 12 15.22 -6.10 -8.96
N GLY A 13 15.85 -7.23 -8.60
CA GLY A 13 16.06 -8.37 -9.49
C GLY A 13 14.90 -9.38 -9.48
N ALA A 14 13.97 -9.26 -8.54
CA ALA A 14 12.81 -10.14 -8.42
C ALA A 14 11.68 -9.74 -9.39
N ASP A 15 10.65 -10.59 -9.46
CA ASP A 15 9.46 -10.28 -10.26
C ASP A 15 8.67 -9.09 -9.69
N VAL A 16 8.05 -8.32 -10.59
CA VAL A 16 7.30 -7.11 -10.23
C VAL A 16 6.16 -7.40 -9.26
N LEU A 17 5.46 -8.53 -9.40
CA LEU A 17 4.32 -8.86 -8.55
C LEU A 17 4.75 -9.16 -7.11
N SER A 18 5.92 -9.77 -6.91
CA SER A 18 6.51 -9.95 -5.59
C SER A 18 6.80 -8.61 -4.91
N GLY A 19 7.37 -7.65 -5.65
CA GLY A 19 7.56 -6.28 -5.16
C GLY A 19 6.24 -5.59 -4.78
N VAL A 20 5.26 -5.61 -5.68
CA VAL A 20 3.91 -5.04 -5.43
C VAL A 20 3.27 -5.66 -4.19
N ARG A 21 3.31 -6.99 -4.08
CA ARG A 21 2.74 -7.73 -2.95
C ARG A 21 3.42 -7.36 -1.64
N LEU A 22 4.75 -7.22 -1.63
CA LEU A 22 5.51 -6.81 -0.45
C LEU A 22 5.11 -5.40 0.01
N VAL A 23 5.02 -4.45 -0.92
CA VAL A 23 4.64 -3.06 -0.61
C VAL A 23 3.23 -3.02 -0.01
N LEU A 24 2.25 -3.61 -0.70
CA LEU A 24 0.84 -3.61 -0.27
C LEU A 24 0.65 -4.32 1.07
N ARG A 25 1.29 -5.48 1.28
CA ARG A 25 1.23 -6.21 2.55
C ARG A 25 1.81 -5.39 3.70
N THR A 26 2.93 -4.70 3.47
CA THR A 26 3.55 -3.85 4.48
C THR A 26 2.62 -2.70 4.87
N ARG A 27 2.04 -2.00 3.88
CA ARG A 27 1.10 -0.89 4.15
C ARG A 27 -0.18 -1.36 4.83
N LEU A 28 -0.70 -2.52 4.46
CA LEU A 28 -1.88 -3.10 5.12
C LEU A 28 -1.58 -3.46 6.58
N ALA A 29 -0.43 -4.09 6.85
CA ALA A 29 -0.03 -4.43 8.21
C ALA A 29 0.12 -3.18 9.10
N GLU A 30 0.71 -2.10 8.58
CA GLU A 30 0.79 -0.81 9.27
C GLU A 30 -0.59 -0.26 9.65
N MET A 31 -1.53 -0.28 8.70
CA MET A 31 -2.89 0.19 8.92
C MET A 31 -3.59 -0.67 9.98
N CYS A 32 -3.51 -2.00 9.88
CA CYS A 32 -4.15 -2.91 10.83
C CYS A 32 -3.58 -2.76 12.25
N ALA A 33 -2.28 -2.48 12.41
CA ALA A 33 -1.66 -2.27 13.72
C ALA A 33 -2.22 -1.05 14.48
N LEU A 34 -2.89 -0.12 13.78
CA LEU A 34 -3.52 1.05 14.38
C LEU A 34 -4.96 0.79 14.85
N GLY A 35 -5.55 -0.36 14.53
CA GLY A 35 -6.95 -0.67 14.82
C GLY A 35 -7.33 -0.42 16.28
N ASN A 36 -6.57 -0.98 17.21
CA ASN A 36 -6.84 -0.85 18.66
C ASN A 36 -6.76 0.61 19.14
N ARG A 37 -5.84 1.42 18.58
CA ARG A 37 -5.71 2.85 18.94
C ARG A 37 -6.84 3.68 18.34
N ALA A 38 -7.31 3.32 17.14
CA ALA A 38 -8.39 4.03 16.48
C ALA A 38 -9.76 3.78 17.12
N THR A 39 -9.94 2.64 17.80
CA THR A 39 -11.16 2.30 18.55
C THR A 39 -11.15 2.82 19.99
N ASP A 40 -10.02 3.36 20.46
CA ASP A 40 -9.91 3.97 21.78
C ASP A 40 -10.46 5.40 21.75
N TRP A 41 -11.64 5.58 22.33
CA TRP A 41 -12.35 6.86 22.38
C TRP A 41 -11.61 7.95 23.18
N SER A 42 -10.61 7.58 24.00
CA SER A 42 -9.76 8.54 24.69
C SER A 42 -8.60 9.07 23.84
N ASN A 43 -8.39 8.48 22.64
CA ASN A 43 -7.24 8.73 21.79
C ASN A 43 -7.64 9.20 20.38
N ILE A 44 -7.92 10.50 20.24
CA ILE A 44 -8.26 11.14 18.96
C ILE A 44 -7.14 10.97 17.91
N GLU A 45 -5.88 10.92 18.35
CA GLU A 45 -4.72 10.71 17.47
C GLU A 45 -4.73 9.32 16.82
N GLY A 46 -5.33 8.32 17.48
CA GLY A 46 -5.49 6.98 16.92
C GLY A 46 -6.30 6.96 15.62
N VAL A 47 -7.40 7.72 15.57
CA VAL A 47 -8.22 7.88 14.35
C VAL A 47 -7.46 8.65 13.27
N HIS A 48 -6.70 9.69 13.67
CA HIS A 48 -5.87 10.45 12.73
C HIS A 48 -4.81 9.57 12.06
N ASP A 49 -4.06 8.82 12.86
CA ASP A 49 -3.01 7.93 12.38
C ASP A 49 -3.59 6.84 11.47
N MET A 50 -4.74 6.26 11.83
CA MET A 50 -5.46 5.29 10.99
C MET A 50 -5.87 5.91 9.65
N ARG A 51 -6.34 7.16 9.64
CA ARG A 51 -6.69 7.89 8.41
C ARG A 51 -5.46 8.08 7.51
N VAL A 52 -4.31 8.42 8.09
CA VAL A 52 -3.04 8.58 7.35
C VAL A 52 -2.58 7.25 6.76
N ALA A 53 -2.57 6.18 7.56
CA ALA A 53 -2.19 4.84 7.08
C ALA A 53 -3.15 4.33 5.97
N SER A 54 -4.46 4.53 6.14
CA SER A 54 -5.45 4.17 5.13
C SER A 54 -5.27 4.94 3.82
N ARG A 55 -4.96 6.24 3.90
CA ARG A 55 -4.65 7.05 2.71
C ARG A 55 -3.42 6.49 1.97
N ARG A 56 -2.36 6.17 2.72
CA ARG A 56 -1.11 5.61 2.16
C ARG A 56 -1.35 4.27 1.45
N LEU A 57 -2.13 3.38 2.06
CA LEU A 57 -2.53 2.11 1.43
C LEU A 57 -3.31 2.36 0.13
N ARG A 58 -4.29 3.26 0.14
CA ARG A 58 -5.06 3.58 -1.08
C ARG A 58 -4.18 4.17 -2.19
N SER A 59 -3.23 5.04 -1.86
CA SER A 59 -2.26 5.56 -2.83
C SER A 59 -1.43 4.42 -3.43
N ALA A 60 -0.87 3.53 -2.61
CA ALA A 60 -0.11 2.39 -3.11
C ALA A 60 -0.94 1.45 -3.99
N MET A 61 -2.21 1.20 -3.64
CA MET A 61 -3.12 0.41 -4.49
C MET A 61 -3.39 1.09 -5.83
N LYS A 62 -3.50 2.42 -5.86
CA LYS A 62 -3.67 3.19 -7.08
C LYS A 62 -2.42 3.15 -7.95
N ASP A 63 -1.24 3.30 -7.35
CA ASP A 63 0.04 3.24 -8.07
C ASP A 63 0.25 1.88 -8.75
N PHE A 64 -0.26 0.80 -8.14
CA PHE A 64 -0.18 -0.56 -8.68
C PHE A 64 -1.46 -1.03 -9.38
N GLU A 65 -2.39 -0.13 -9.70
CA GLU A 65 -3.68 -0.48 -10.28
C GLU A 65 -3.57 -1.37 -11.53
N LEU A 66 -2.56 -1.11 -12.37
CA LEU A 66 -2.28 -1.89 -13.58
C LEU A 66 -1.92 -3.36 -13.29
N PHE A 67 -1.23 -3.61 -12.17
CA PHE A 67 -0.86 -4.95 -11.72
C PHE A 67 -2.01 -5.66 -10.98
N LEU A 68 -2.92 -4.88 -10.38
CA LEU A 68 -4.08 -5.40 -9.64
C LEU A 68 -5.27 -5.74 -10.55
N ARG A 69 -5.44 -5.05 -11.68
CA ARG A 69 -6.59 -5.23 -12.60
C ARG A 69 -6.46 -6.43 -13.56
N GLY A 70 -5.40 -7.23 -13.48
CA GLY A 70 -5.20 -8.40 -14.34
C GLY A 70 -5.00 -8.05 -15.83
N LYS A 71 -5.16 -9.05 -16.73
CA LYS A 71 -4.80 -9.01 -18.17
C LYS A 71 -5.42 -7.86 -19.00
N SER A 72 -6.34 -7.07 -18.47
CA SER A 72 -6.92 -5.89 -19.12
C SER A 72 -6.11 -4.61 -18.91
N GLY A 73 -5.40 -4.46 -17.78
CA GLY A 73 -4.57 -3.27 -17.50
C GLY A 73 -3.25 -3.24 -18.27
N LEU A 74 -2.64 -4.41 -18.48
CA LEU A 74 -1.35 -4.55 -19.17
C LEU A 74 -1.41 -4.40 -20.70
N ARG A 75 -2.61 -4.44 -21.32
CA ARG A 75 -2.75 -4.23 -22.77
C ARG A 75 -2.50 -2.77 -23.19
N GLY A 76 -2.70 -1.81 -22.29
CA GLY A 76 -2.42 -0.39 -22.55
C GLY A 76 -0.93 -0.06 -22.58
N LEU A 77 -0.13 -0.72 -21.74
CA LEU A 77 1.32 -0.48 -21.62
C LEU A 77 2.11 -0.91 -22.87
N SER A 78 1.70 -1.99 -23.55
CA SER A 78 2.33 -2.39 -24.81
C SER A 78 2.07 -1.43 -25.98
N ALA A 79 1.07 -0.53 -25.87
CA ALA A 79 0.75 0.44 -26.91
C ALA A 79 1.52 1.76 -26.75
N GLU A 80 2.03 2.06 -25.55
CA GLU A 80 2.67 3.34 -25.22
C GLU A 80 4.21 3.29 -25.26
N VAL A 81 4.80 2.10 -25.39
CA VAL A 81 6.26 1.88 -25.49
C VAL A 81 6.70 1.67 -26.95
N ARG A 82 6.04 2.32 -27.91
CA ARG A 82 6.39 2.25 -29.34
C ARG A 82 6.72 3.61 -29.92
#